data_AF-A0A4W4G9X6-F1
#
_entry.id   AF-A0A4W4G9X6-F1
#
_cell.length_a   1.000
_cell.length_b   1.000
_cell.length_c   1.000
_cell.angle_alpha   90.00
_cell.angle_beta   90.00
_cell.angle_gamma   90.00
#
_symmetry.space_group_name_H-M   'P 1'
#
loop_
_entity.id
_entity.type
_entity.pdbx_description
1 polymer ?
#
loop_
_entity_poly.entity_id
_entity_poly.type
_entity_poly.pdbx_seq_one_letter_code
_entity_poly.pdbx_strand_id
1 'polypeptide(L)'
;MSDSSSDPGSIANPVKFKNQDYASLLDECLKSRCLFLDPTFAADQTSIRMPADPDPKMAIKWLRPKEISKNAVFVEGTTGTTDICQGQLGNCWLLAALSCLTMHPTLFEKVVPAGQTLDVSYVGIFRFRFWQYGEWVEVVVDDRLPVRGGRLLFSYSRTNNEFWSALVEKAYAKLIGSYGSLKGGNISEGMEDFTGGIAYTRPVSSRTPPVLWRTLTAALSRGSLLSCFIQAKTVKEIGTVTTEGLVKGHAYAITATDKVHRKTEEVLLVRLRNPWGFVEFCGPWSDKCKDWDGIDSAEKTRIHLNIEEDGEFWIGMEDFCRLFDTVELCSVSPDSDDAEDSDAVTTTSSWALTSHKGSWVPMCSAGGSRKYQRTFWKNPQFHLVLSQQDVEDVEVDEDDVDVGDDDDDDAVPAKSSTGKQKEKMKKCTVLIELLQKDRRQRDKINFLYIAFHIYRVRAKLQDFTGSFDQQFFTTKTLVSRSGQYRNVRAVWRKVHLDPGHYVIVSSTQRPNQQGEFFLRVYAKEGHTLGVREISCPAAITTTVMSKPPLPEDQDRVQKFFDEGAGPDDRLNAVDFMKLANTGLENSPVRHKMDKGFFFTNTKITKLKKQNILNGWRVAKVTKSGIFLERELIYNMT
;
A
#
# COMPACT_ATOMS: atom_id res chain seq x y z
N MET A 1 3.94 37.43 8.49
CA MET A 1 4.53 36.08 8.62
C MET A 1 3.41 35.11 8.28
N SER A 2 3.41 34.61 7.04
CA SER A 2 2.40 33.68 6.54
C SER A 2 2.69 32.28 7.08
N ASP A 3 1.77 31.77 7.88
CA ASP A 3 1.78 30.41 8.41
C ASP A 3 1.57 29.44 7.24
N SER A 4 2.66 28.95 6.65
CA SER A 4 2.61 27.92 5.60
C SER A 4 2.38 26.57 6.25
N SER A 5 1.15 26.31 6.70
CA SER A 5 0.77 24.98 7.18
C SER A 5 0.91 23.99 6.02
N SER A 6 1.86 23.07 6.10
CA SER A 6 2.09 22.02 5.11
C SER A 6 0.85 21.13 4.96
N ASP A 7 0.66 20.58 3.76
CA ASP A 7 -0.53 19.78 3.42
C ASP A 7 -0.70 18.58 4.38
N PRO A 8 -1.91 18.31 4.89
CA PRO A 8 -2.18 17.14 5.72
C PRO A 8 -1.78 15.84 5.03
N GLY A 9 -1.09 14.96 5.74
CA GLY A 9 -0.56 13.69 5.20
C GLY A 9 0.75 13.83 4.43
N SER A 10 1.31 15.05 4.31
CA SER A 10 2.71 15.23 3.89
C SER A 10 3.68 14.78 4.97
N ILE A 11 4.95 14.57 4.61
CA ILE A 11 6.01 14.24 5.60
C ILE A 11 6.19 15.34 6.66
N ALA A 12 5.90 16.60 6.30
CA ALA A 12 6.01 17.75 7.20
C ALA A 12 4.79 17.91 8.12
N ASN A 13 3.61 17.41 7.71
CA ASN A 13 2.38 17.40 8.49
C ASN A 13 1.72 16.01 8.40
N PRO A 14 2.33 14.98 9.01
CA PRO A 14 1.83 13.61 8.91
C PRO A 14 0.52 13.43 9.66
N VAL A 15 -0.30 12.47 9.20
CA VAL A 15 -1.53 12.07 9.88
C VAL A 15 -1.18 11.47 11.24
N LYS A 16 -1.79 11.99 12.30
CA LYS A 16 -1.57 11.51 13.67
C LYS A 16 -2.34 10.22 13.91
N PHE A 17 -1.63 9.09 14.01
CA PHE A 17 -2.28 7.80 14.22
C PHE A 17 -3.04 7.79 15.56
N LYS A 18 -4.30 7.35 15.53
CA LYS A 18 -5.20 7.35 16.70
C LYS A 18 -5.32 8.71 17.41
N ASN A 19 -5.13 9.81 16.67
CA ASN A 19 -5.15 11.18 17.19
C ASN A 19 -4.10 11.46 18.28
N GLN A 20 -3.02 10.69 18.34
CA GLN A 20 -1.92 10.91 19.28
C GLN A 20 -0.93 11.92 18.70
N ASP A 21 -0.76 13.05 19.39
CA ASP A 21 0.24 14.08 19.05
C ASP A 21 1.51 13.90 19.88
N TYR A 22 2.63 13.58 19.22
CA TYR A 22 3.89 13.32 19.92
C TYR A 22 4.33 14.50 20.80
N ALA A 23 4.28 15.73 20.28
CA ALA A 23 4.79 16.90 20.98
C ALA A 23 3.97 17.20 22.25
N SER A 24 2.64 17.11 22.15
CA SER A 24 1.73 17.31 23.28
C SER A 24 1.90 16.22 24.34
N LEU A 25 1.98 14.95 23.93
CA LEU A 25 2.16 13.82 24.85
C LEU A 25 3.54 13.87 25.54
N LEU A 26 4.59 14.25 24.81
CA LEU A 26 5.92 14.45 25.35
C LEU A 26 5.92 15.56 26.42
N ASP A 27 5.34 16.73 26.11
CA ASP A 27 5.23 17.86 27.05
C ASP A 27 4.41 17.49 28.30
N GLU A 28 3.30 16.78 28.14
CA GLU A 28 2.50 16.28 29.25
C GLU A 28 3.30 15.34 30.17
N CYS A 29 4.01 14.37 29.60
CA CYS A 29 4.83 13.42 30.36
C CYS A 29 6.01 14.11 31.05
N LEU A 30 6.64 15.09 30.40
CA LEU A 30 7.72 15.89 30.99
C LEU A 30 7.22 16.73 32.17
N LYS A 31 6.05 17.37 32.05
CA LYS A 31 5.43 18.16 33.11
C LYS A 31 5.02 17.31 34.31
N SER A 32 4.41 16.15 34.04
CA SER A 32 3.95 15.23 35.08
C SER A 32 5.05 14.32 35.64
N ARG A 33 6.24 14.30 35.01
CA ARG A 33 7.38 13.44 35.35
C ARG A 33 7.02 11.95 35.37
N CYS A 34 6.12 11.54 34.48
CA CYS A 34 5.72 10.14 34.33
C CYS A 34 6.29 9.55 33.03
N LEU A 35 6.47 8.23 33.01
CA LEU A 35 6.80 7.54 31.77
C LEU A 35 5.51 7.33 30.97
N PHE A 36 5.57 7.60 29.67
CA PHE A 36 4.45 7.39 28.77
C PHE A 36 4.01 5.92 28.77
N LEU A 37 2.69 5.73 28.85
CA LEU A 37 2.01 4.45 28.72
C LEU A 37 1.04 4.60 27.57
N ASP A 38 1.26 3.85 26.49
CA ASP A 38 0.44 3.97 25.29
C ASP A 38 -0.96 3.36 25.53
N PRO A 39 -2.05 4.16 25.56
CA PRO A 39 -3.40 3.64 25.78
C PRO A 39 -3.95 2.91 24.55
N THR A 40 -3.32 3.08 23.39
CA THR A 40 -3.82 2.53 22.11
C THR A 40 -3.09 1.25 21.69
N PHE A 41 -2.04 0.86 22.40
CA PHE A 41 -1.29 -0.37 22.16
C PHE A 41 -0.75 -0.93 23.49
N ALA A 42 -1.62 -1.64 24.20
CA ALA A 42 -1.37 -2.10 25.57
C ALA A 42 -0.19 -3.07 25.66
N ALA A 43 0.56 -3.04 26.76
CA ALA A 43 1.66 -3.96 27.03
C ALA A 43 1.15 -5.32 27.55
N ASP A 44 0.37 -6.02 26.74
CA ASP A 44 -0.25 -7.31 27.06
C ASP A 44 -0.43 -8.21 25.82
N GLN A 45 -1.11 -9.35 25.99
CA GLN A 45 -1.31 -10.34 24.94
C GLN A 45 -2.11 -9.84 23.74
N THR A 46 -2.94 -8.80 23.90
CA THR A 46 -3.79 -8.24 22.83
C THR A 46 -2.97 -7.56 21.73
N SER A 47 -1.78 -7.05 22.08
CA SER A 47 -0.80 -6.45 21.17
C SER A 47 0.15 -7.47 20.55
N ILE A 48 0.33 -8.64 21.19
CA ILE A 48 1.12 -9.75 20.65
C ILE A 48 0.33 -10.57 19.63
N ARG A 49 -0.90 -11.00 19.98
CA ARG A 49 -1.77 -11.88 19.16
C ARG A 49 -1.10 -13.14 18.62
N MET A 50 -0.21 -13.73 19.40
CA MET A 50 0.39 -15.04 19.17
C MET A 50 -0.02 -16.00 20.30
N PRO A 51 0.07 -17.34 20.12
CA PRO A 51 -0.14 -18.28 21.21
C PRO A 51 0.80 -17.99 22.39
N ALA A 52 0.28 -18.07 23.61
CA ALA A 52 1.11 -17.99 24.81
C ALA A 52 2.02 -19.22 24.91
N ASP A 53 3.16 -19.05 25.57
CA ASP A 53 4.04 -20.17 25.88
C ASP A 53 3.37 -21.08 26.92
N PRO A 54 3.38 -22.41 26.76
CA PRO A 54 2.82 -23.32 27.75
C PRO A 54 3.57 -23.29 29.09
N ASP A 55 4.85 -22.92 29.11
CA ASP A 55 5.62 -22.76 30.35
C ASP A 55 5.43 -21.34 30.94
N PRO A 56 4.84 -21.19 32.14
CA PRO A 56 4.69 -19.90 32.80
C PRO A 56 6.01 -19.16 33.03
N LYS A 57 7.15 -19.86 33.15
CA LYS A 57 8.47 -19.23 33.28
C LYS A 57 8.92 -18.52 32.00
N MET A 58 8.36 -18.95 30.86
CA MET A 58 8.59 -18.38 29.53
C MET A 58 7.49 -17.38 29.13
N ALA A 59 6.67 -16.94 30.09
CA ALA A 59 5.72 -15.87 29.89
C ALA A 59 6.41 -14.58 29.43
N ILE A 60 5.74 -13.88 28.51
CA ILE A 60 6.23 -12.61 27.96
C ILE A 60 6.13 -11.54 29.04
N LYS A 61 7.24 -10.84 29.27
CA LYS A 61 7.31 -9.64 30.11
C LYS A 61 7.48 -8.43 29.20
N TRP A 62 6.92 -7.29 29.60
CA TRP A 62 7.08 -6.04 28.87
C TRP A 62 8.03 -5.15 29.65
N LEU A 63 9.24 -4.95 29.13
CA LEU A 63 10.32 -4.22 29.78
C LEU A 63 10.78 -3.07 28.89
N ARG A 64 11.17 -1.95 29.48
CA ARG A 64 11.77 -0.82 28.78
C ARG A 64 13.27 -1.07 28.51
N PRO A 65 13.88 -0.42 27.52
CA PRO A 65 15.31 -0.53 27.21
C PRO A 65 16.23 -0.43 28.44
N LYS A 66 15.98 0.55 29.33
CA LYS A 66 16.76 0.75 30.56
C LYS A 66 16.63 -0.36 31.60
N GLU A 67 15.57 -1.16 31.52
CA GLU A 67 15.37 -2.35 32.38
C GLU A 67 16.06 -3.59 31.77
N ILE A 68 16.32 -3.58 30.46
CA ILE A 68 16.95 -4.67 29.71
C ILE A 68 18.48 -4.50 29.70
N SER A 69 18.96 -3.29 29.41
CA SER A 69 20.39 -2.95 29.31
C SER A 69 20.69 -1.64 30.04
N LYS A 70 21.76 -1.62 30.84
CA LYS A 70 22.17 -0.43 31.62
C LYS A 70 22.65 0.72 30.75
N ASN A 71 23.25 0.41 29.60
CA ASN A 71 23.82 1.38 28.66
C ASN A 71 22.92 1.51 27.41
N ALA A 72 21.60 1.41 27.59
CA ALA A 72 20.65 1.41 26.49
C ALA A 72 20.68 2.75 25.73
N VAL A 73 20.87 2.68 24.42
CA VAL A 73 20.84 3.81 23.47
C VAL A 73 19.71 3.61 22.45
N PHE A 74 19.18 4.71 21.93
CA PHE A 74 18.14 4.64 20.91
C PHE A 74 18.75 4.15 19.58
N VAL A 75 19.74 4.89 19.09
CA VAL A 75 20.54 4.62 17.89
C VAL A 75 22.02 4.81 18.28
N GLU A 76 22.89 3.89 17.87
CA GLU A 76 24.34 4.01 18.08
C GLU A 76 24.98 4.70 16.86
N GLY A 77 25.46 5.93 17.04
CA GLY A 77 26.07 6.73 15.98
C GLY A 77 25.07 7.43 15.04
N THR A 78 25.58 7.99 13.94
CA THR A 78 24.77 8.63 12.89
C THR A 78 24.88 7.80 11.62
N THR A 79 23.86 6.98 11.35
CA THR A 79 23.58 6.32 10.06
C THR A 79 24.53 5.19 9.65
N GLY A 80 23.97 4.10 9.10
CA GLY A 80 24.73 2.91 8.67
C GLY A 80 24.63 1.69 9.60
N THR A 81 23.76 1.71 10.61
CA THR A 81 23.57 0.55 11.51
C THR A 81 22.84 -0.57 10.77
N THR A 82 23.60 -1.52 10.21
CA THR A 82 23.01 -2.73 9.61
C THR A 82 22.59 -3.75 10.66
N ASP A 83 22.72 -3.44 11.96
CA ASP A 83 22.69 -4.36 13.11
C ASP A 83 21.33 -4.98 13.45
N ILE A 84 20.34 -4.83 12.56
CA ILE A 84 18.99 -5.39 12.72
C ILE A 84 19.04 -6.91 12.64
N CYS A 85 18.60 -7.56 13.71
CA CYS A 85 18.45 -9.01 13.78
C CYS A 85 17.00 -9.40 14.01
N GLN A 86 16.57 -10.45 13.32
CA GLN A 86 15.22 -11.02 13.45
C GLN A 86 15.08 -11.84 14.74
N GLY A 87 13.98 -11.58 15.47
CA GLY A 87 13.55 -12.40 16.60
C GLY A 87 12.73 -13.62 16.19
N GLN A 88 11.80 -14.03 17.05
CA GLN A 88 11.00 -15.25 16.86
C GLN A 88 9.79 -15.09 15.90
N LEU A 89 9.59 -13.90 15.34
CA LEU A 89 8.48 -13.60 14.44
C LEU A 89 8.90 -13.80 12.99
N GLY A 90 8.04 -14.44 12.18
CA GLY A 90 8.27 -14.63 10.75
C GLY A 90 7.98 -13.38 9.92
N ASN A 91 8.60 -12.25 10.25
CA ASN A 91 8.44 -10.96 9.57
C ASN A 91 9.74 -10.50 8.88
N CYS A 92 10.55 -11.45 8.39
CA CYS A 92 11.79 -11.19 7.66
C CYS A 92 11.63 -10.13 6.56
N TRP A 93 10.49 -10.13 5.86
CA TRP A 93 10.14 -9.15 4.83
C TRP A 93 10.24 -7.69 5.32
N LEU A 94 9.80 -7.42 6.56
CA LEU A 94 9.84 -6.09 7.16
C LEU A 94 11.26 -5.72 7.59
N LEU A 95 11.96 -6.66 8.22
CA LEU A 95 13.31 -6.41 8.73
C LEU A 95 14.33 -6.28 7.61
N ALA A 96 14.22 -7.07 6.55
CA ALA A 96 15.04 -6.87 5.36
C ALA A 96 14.72 -5.53 4.67
N ALA A 97 13.44 -5.09 4.61
CA ALA A 97 13.13 -3.74 4.13
C ALA A 97 13.77 -2.64 5.01
N LEU A 98 13.79 -2.81 6.34
CA LEU A 98 14.49 -1.88 7.24
C LEU A 98 16.00 -1.93 7.01
N SER A 99 16.59 -3.11 6.77
CA SER A 99 18.01 -3.23 6.44
C SER A 99 18.34 -2.47 5.16
N CYS A 100 17.52 -2.59 4.11
CA CYS A 100 17.68 -1.76 2.90
C CYS A 100 17.63 -0.26 3.25
N LEU A 101 16.68 0.15 4.11
CA LEU A 101 16.49 1.55 4.49
C LEU A 101 17.72 2.14 5.20
N THR A 102 18.44 1.35 6.01
CA THR A 102 19.63 1.82 6.75
C THR A 102 20.77 2.26 5.84
N MET A 103 20.77 1.82 4.58
CA MET A 103 21.73 2.25 3.55
C MET A 103 21.42 3.65 2.99
N HIS A 104 20.25 4.23 3.33
CA HIS A 104 19.80 5.52 2.82
C HIS A 104 19.45 6.47 3.97
N PRO A 105 20.43 7.22 4.51
CA PRO A 105 20.24 8.15 5.65
C PRO A 105 19.03 9.07 5.53
N THR A 106 18.81 9.65 4.36
CA THR A 106 17.71 10.60 4.11
C THR A 106 16.33 9.95 4.10
N LEU A 107 16.24 8.69 3.68
CA LEU A 107 14.99 7.91 3.74
C LEU A 107 14.78 7.36 5.16
N PHE A 108 15.86 6.93 5.81
CA PHE A 108 15.84 6.49 7.20
C PHE A 108 15.25 7.55 8.13
N GLU A 109 15.71 8.80 8.04
CA GLU A 109 15.20 9.91 8.86
C GLU A 109 13.73 10.25 8.62
N LYS A 110 13.17 9.89 7.45
CA LYS A 110 11.73 10.02 7.22
C LYS A 110 10.94 9.08 8.12
N VAL A 111 11.42 7.84 8.28
CA VAL A 111 10.76 6.79 9.07
C VAL A 111 11.09 6.89 10.55
N VAL A 112 12.36 7.18 10.87
CA VAL A 112 12.91 7.31 12.22
C VAL A 112 13.37 8.75 12.42
N PRO A 113 12.48 9.67 12.85
CA PRO A 113 12.85 11.07 13.04
C PRO A 113 14.01 11.23 14.02
N ALA A 114 14.95 12.11 13.68
CA ALA A 114 16.08 12.46 14.53
C ALA A 114 15.64 13.15 15.85
N GLY A 115 16.57 13.22 16.81
CA GLY A 115 16.37 13.90 18.10
C GLY A 115 15.67 13.06 19.18
N GLN A 116 15.44 11.77 18.93
CA GLN A 116 14.93 10.83 19.93
C GLN A 116 16.10 10.21 20.71
N THR A 117 15.98 10.12 22.04
CA THR A 117 17.04 9.60 22.90
C THR A 117 16.47 8.84 24.09
N LEU A 118 17.27 7.91 24.63
CA LEU A 118 17.00 7.26 25.90
C LEU A 118 17.60 8.04 27.09
N ASP A 119 18.40 9.08 26.88
CA ASP A 119 19.11 9.77 27.97
C ASP A 119 18.36 11.01 28.50
N VAL A 120 18.64 12.18 27.91
CA VAL A 120 18.14 13.48 28.38
C VAL A 120 16.69 13.67 27.97
N SER A 121 15.88 14.24 28.86
CA SER A 121 14.43 14.46 28.64
C SER A 121 13.66 13.17 28.33
N TYR A 122 14.17 12.03 28.83
CA TYR A 122 13.55 10.73 28.66
C TYR A 122 12.26 10.58 29.47
N VAL A 123 11.17 10.28 28.76
CA VAL A 123 9.86 9.92 29.34
C VAL A 123 9.26 8.68 28.69
N GLY A 124 10.09 7.83 28.06
CA GLY A 124 9.67 6.54 27.51
C GLY A 124 8.66 6.63 26.36
N ILE A 125 8.73 7.69 25.54
CA ILE A 125 7.89 7.95 24.37
C ILE A 125 8.75 8.12 23.12
N PHE A 126 8.32 7.51 22.01
CA PHE A 126 9.00 7.54 20.71
C PHE A 126 7.98 7.72 19.58
N ARG A 127 8.44 8.17 18.42
CA ARG A 127 7.64 8.33 17.21
C ARG A 127 8.35 7.78 15.98
N PHE A 128 7.54 7.30 15.05
CA PHE A 128 7.96 6.80 13.74
C PHE A 128 6.96 7.25 12.69
N ARG A 129 7.35 7.25 11.42
CA ARG A 129 6.45 7.61 10.32
C ARG A 129 6.46 6.54 9.25
N PHE A 130 5.27 6.22 8.75
CA PHE A 130 5.09 5.23 7.71
C PHE A 130 4.21 5.81 6.62
N TRP A 131 4.58 5.59 5.37
CA TRP A 131 3.72 5.91 4.25
C TRP A 131 2.58 4.89 4.18
N GLN A 132 1.35 5.37 4.08
CA GLN A 132 0.14 4.57 3.96
C GLN A 132 -0.75 5.17 2.88
N TYR A 133 -0.75 4.56 1.69
CA TYR A 133 -1.73 4.81 0.63
C TYR A 133 -1.86 6.31 0.24
N GLY A 134 -0.71 6.97 0.09
CA GLY A 134 -0.60 8.37 -0.33
C GLY A 134 -0.30 9.35 0.81
N GLU A 135 -0.36 8.92 2.06
CA GLU A 135 -0.19 9.80 3.24
C GLU A 135 0.91 9.26 4.16
N TRP A 136 1.73 10.16 4.71
CA TRP A 136 2.60 9.84 5.84
C TRP A 136 1.80 9.84 7.13
N VAL A 137 1.93 8.78 7.91
CA VAL A 137 1.25 8.57 9.18
C VAL A 137 2.29 8.53 10.30
N GLU A 138 2.18 9.42 11.28
CA GLU A 138 3.03 9.42 12.47
C GLU A 138 2.42 8.53 13.55
N VAL A 139 3.22 7.57 14.03
CA VAL A 139 2.84 6.58 15.03
C VAL A 139 3.70 6.79 16.27
N VAL A 140 3.05 7.15 17.37
CA VAL A 140 3.67 7.26 18.68
C VAL A 140 3.63 5.92 19.39
N VAL A 141 4.68 5.54 20.11
CA VAL A 141 4.71 4.34 20.96
C VAL A 141 5.42 4.65 22.27
N ASP A 142 5.05 3.94 23.34
CA ASP A 142 5.96 3.82 24.48
C ASP A 142 7.08 2.82 24.19
N ASP A 143 8.12 2.78 25.03
CA ASP A 143 9.27 1.91 24.83
C ASP A 143 9.21 0.55 25.55
N ARG A 144 8.04 0.12 26.05
CA ARG A 144 7.92 -1.23 26.63
C ARG A 144 8.01 -2.27 25.51
N LEU A 145 8.98 -3.18 25.58
CA LEU A 145 9.24 -4.19 24.56
C LEU A 145 8.96 -5.61 25.11
N PRO A 146 8.42 -6.52 24.27
CA PRO A 146 8.23 -7.92 24.65
C PRO A 146 9.55 -8.66 24.87
N VAL A 147 9.75 -9.18 26.07
CA VAL A 147 10.94 -9.91 26.52
C VAL A 147 10.55 -11.29 27.02
N ARG A 148 11.30 -12.31 26.60
CA ARG A 148 11.16 -13.69 27.06
C ARG A 148 12.53 -14.23 27.43
N GLY A 149 12.65 -14.83 28.62
CA GLY A 149 13.93 -15.40 29.09
C GLY A 149 15.07 -14.36 29.16
N GLY A 150 14.75 -13.08 29.40
CA GLY A 150 15.74 -12.00 29.46
C GLY A 150 16.23 -11.48 28.10
N ARG A 151 15.65 -11.93 26.98
CA ARG A 151 15.96 -11.45 25.62
C ARG A 151 14.73 -10.86 24.95
N LEU A 152 14.94 -9.88 24.06
CA LEU A 152 13.87 -9.37 23.20
C LEU A 152 13.27 -10.53 22.39
N LEU A 153 11.94 -10.57 22.32
CA LEU A 153 11.22 -11.63 21.64
C LEU A 153 11.20 -11.42 20.11
N PHE A 154 11.20 -10.17 19.68
CA PHE A 154 11.11 -9.75 18.29
C PHE A 154 12.43 -9.12 17.83
N SER A 155 12.41 -8.12 16.96
CA SER A 155 13.64 -7.49 16.45
C SER A 155 14.53 -6.98 17.59
N TYR A 156 15.84 -7.11 17.40
CA TYR A 156 16.88 -6.65 18.30
C TYR A 156 18.10 -6.17 17.51
N SER A 157 18.98 -5.43 18.16
CA SER A 157 20.29 -5.06 17.60
C SER A 157 21.38 -6.05 18.03
N ARG A 158 22.35 -6.32 17.16
CA ARG A 158 23.49 -7.20 17.45
C ARG A 158 24.32 -6.74 18.65
N THR A 159 24.43 -5.42 18.86
CA THR A 159 25.21 -4.80 19.95
C THR A 159 24.52 -4.90 21.32
N ASN A 160 23.26 -5.36 21.37
CA ASN A 160 22.41 -5.55 22.57
C ASN A 160 22.09 -4.28 23.39
N ASN A 161 22.71 -3.13 23.09
CA ASN A 161 22.46 -1.84 23.73
C ASN A 161 21.60 -0.89 22.88
N GLU A 162 21.39 -1.19 21.59
CA GLU A 162 20.62 -0.35 20.67
C GLU A 162 19.18 -0.87 20.48
N PHE A 163 18.18 0.04 20.46
CA PHE A 163 16.75 -0.32 20.56
C PHE A 163 15.83 0.28 19.48
N TRP A 164 16.30 1.13 18.56
CA TRP A 164 15.43 1.74 17.55
C TRP A 164 14.73 0.70 16.67
N SER A 165 15.41 -0.38 16.29
CA SER A 165 14.88 -1.43 15.41
C SER A 165 13.70 -2.16 16.06
N ALA A 166 13.81 -2.46 17.35
CA ALA A 166 12.72 -3.03 18.14
C ALA A 166 11.53 -2.07 18.28
N LEU A 167 11.80 -0.76 18.42
CA LEU A 167 10.77 0.27 18.58
C LEU A 167 10.06 0.61 17.27
N VAL A 168 10.76 0.66 16.14
CA VAL A 168 10.14 0.86 14.82
C VAL A 168 9.28 -0.34 14.44
N GLU A 169 9.74 -1.57 14.74
CA GLU A 169 8.93 -2.78 14.57
C GLU A 169 7.67 -2.73 15.46
N LYS A 170 7.78 -2.26 16.70
CA LYS A 170 6.61 -2.06 17.58
C LYS A 170 5.63 -1.04 17.00
N ALA A 171 6.12 0.10 16.51
CA ALA A 171 5.27 1.13 15.92
C ALA A 171 4.57 0.62 14.66
N TYR A 172 5.25 -0.16 13.84
CA TYR A 172 4.65 -0.81 12.68
C TYR A 172 3.63 -1.89 13.09
N ALA A 173 3.95 -2.71 14.10
CA ALA A 173 3.00 -3.67 14.69
C ALA A 173 1.73 -2.98 15.19
N LYS A 174 1.87 -1.81 15.83
CA LYS A 174 0.75 -0.98 16.26
C LYS A 174 -0.08 -0.44 15.10
N LEU A 175 0.57 0.07 14.05
CA LEU A 175 -0.10 0.57 12.84
C LEU A 175 -0.95 -0.53 12.17
N ILE A 176 -0.37 -1.72 12.03
CA ILE A 176 -1.02 -2.87 11.41
C ILE A 176 -1.98 -3.61 12.36
N GLY A 177 -1.85 -3.40 13.68
CA GLY A 177 -2.79 -3.79 14.73
C GLY A 177 -2.28 -4.80 15.76
N SER A 178 -1.22 -5.57 15.47
CA SER A 178 -0.50 -6.42 16.45
C SER A 178 0.80 -6.96 15.87
N TYR A 179 1.71 -7.46 16.72
CA TYR A 179 2.90 -8.18 16.25
C TYR A 179 2.54 -9.41 15.41
N GLY A 180 1.55 -10.19 15.84
CA GLY A 180 1.07 -11.36 15.10
C GLY A 180 0.54 -11.05 13.69
N SER A 181 0.17 -9.80 13.41
CA SER A 181 -0.25 -9.35 12.06
C SER A 181 0.92 -9.14 11.09
N LEU A 182 2.15 -9.08 11.59
CA LEU A 182 3.35 -8.91 10.76
C LEU A 182 3.91 -10.25 10.24
N LYS A 183 3.41 -11.38 10.74
CA LYS A 183 3.83 -12.71 10.31
C LYS A 183 3.47 -12.93 8.83
N GLY A 184 4.49 -13.17 7.99
CA GLY A 184 4.36 -13.44 6.57
C GLY A 184 4.03 -12.20 5.73
N GLY A 185 4.84 -11.92 4.72
CA GLY A 185 4.66 -10.77 3.84
C GLY A 185 5.70 -10.68 2.74
N ASN A 186 5.47 -9.76 1.81
CA ASN A 186 6.44 -9.44 0.75
C ASN A 186 7.24 -8.20 1.16
N ILE A 187 8.53 -8.20 0.83
CA ILE A 187 9.45 -7.11 1.23
C ILE A 187 9.08 -5.79 0.56
N SER A 188 8.57 -5.84 -0.68
CA SER A 188 7.89 -4.73 -1.37
C SER A 188 6.89 -3.96 -0.50
N GLU A 189 6.14 -4.64 0.37
CA GLU A 189 5.20 -3.97 1.26
C GLU A 189 5.90 -3.03 2.25
N GLY A 190 7.02 -3.49 2.81
CA GLY A 190 7.81 -2.71 3.77
C GLY A 190 8.56 -1.58 3.07
N MET A 191 9.16 -1.85 1.91
CA MET A 191 9.89 -0.85 1.14
C MET A 191 9.01 0.33 0.74
N GLU A 192 7.77 0.08 0.29
CA GLU A 192 6.80 1.12 -0.02
C GLU A 192 6.35 1.89 1.24
N ASP A 193 6.10 1.19 2.35
CA ASP A 193 5.64 1.84 3.59
C ASP A 193 6.75 2.66 4.27
N PHE A 194 8.02 2.40 3.94
CA PHE A 194 9.17 3.17 4.42
C PHE A 194 9.55 4.34 3.52
N THR A 195 9.13 4.34 2.26
CA THR A 195 9.62 5.32 1.28
C THR A 195 8.54 6.14 0.59
N GLY A 196 7.33 5.59 0.47
CA GLY A 196 6.31 6.05 -0.47
C GLY A 196 6.67 5.82 -1.94
N GLY A 197 7.78 5.12 -2.22
CA GLY A 197 8.19 4.69 -3.55
C GLY A 197 7.30 3.58 -4.11
N ILE A 198 7.68 3.03 -5.26
CA ILE A 198 6.93 1.99 -5.99
C ILE A 198 7.79 0.75 -6.03
N ALA A 199 7.23 -0.39 -5.62
CA ALA A 199 7.95 -1.64 -5.63
C ALA A 199 7.66 -2.49 -6.87
N TYR A 200 8.72 -3.02 -7.46
CA TYR A 200 8.73 -3.85 -8.64
C TYR A 200 9.33 -5.21 -8.31
N THR A 201 8.68 -6.28 -8.77
CA THR A 201 9.19 -7.65 -8.64
C THR A 201 9.68 -8.10 -10.01
N ARG A 202 10.89 -8.66 -10.08
CA ARG A 202 11.49 -9.16 -11.32
C ARG A 202 12.06 -10.57 -11.11
N PRO A 203 11.74 -11.54 -11.99
CA PRO A 203 12.41 -12.83 -11.98
C PRO A 203 13.90 -12.65 -12.27
N VAL A 204 14.76 -13.28 -11.48
CA VAL A 204 16.21 -13.26 -11.69
C VAL A 204 16.58 -13.85 -13.05
N SER A 205 15.79 -14.83 -13.52
CA SER A 205 15.96 -15.49 -14.82
C SER A 205 15.58 -14.63 -16.03
N SER A 206 15.01 -13.43 -15.86
CA SER A 206 14.59 -12.59 -17.00
C SER A 206 15.74 -11.86 -17.68
N ARG A 207 16.91 -11.73 -17.04
CA ARG A 207 18.10 -11.08 -17.61
C ARG A 207 19.35 -11.95 -17.43
N THR A 208 20.34 -11.78 -18.31
CA THR A 208 21.65 -12.42 -18.14
C THR A 208 22.40 -11.82 -16.94
N PRO A 209 23.31 -12.56 -16.28
CA PRO A 209 23.99 -12.08 -15.09
C PRO A 209 24.64 -10.68 -15.23
N PRO A 210 25.37 -10.35 -16.33
CA PRO A 210 25.95 -9.02 -16.48
C PRO A 210 24.92 -7.90 -16.64
N VAL A 211 23.81 -8.16 -17.36
CA VAL A 211 22.76 -7.15 -17.56
C VAL A 211 22.00 -6.92 -16.26
N LEU A 212 21.69 -7.99 -15.52
CA LEU A 212 21.07 -7.87 -14.21
C LEU A 212 21.99 -7.10 -13.24
N TRP A 213 23.28 -7.41 -13.21
CA TRP A 213 24.24 -6.71 -12.35
C TRP A 213 24.31 -5.21 -12.64
N ARG A 214 24.36 -4.80 -13.91
CA ARG A 214 24.30 -3.37 -14.30
C ARG A 214 23.00 -2.72 -13.86
N THR A 215 21.88 -3.43 -14.01
CA THR A 215 20.56 -2.95 -13.56
C THR A 215 20.53 -2.70 -12.06
N LEU A 216 21.02 -3.66 -11.25
CA LEU A 216 21.10 -3.53 -9.79
C LEU A 216 22.03 -2.39 -9.39
N THR A 217 23.18 -2.26 -10.06
CA THR A 217 24.15 -1.18 -9.81
C THR A 217 23.55 0.19 -10.07
N ALA A 218 22.86 0.35 -11.20
CA ALA A 218 22.19 1.61 -11.55
C ALA A 218 21.03 1.92 -10.59
N ALA A 219 20.31 0.90 -10.12
CA ALA A 219 19.26 1.08 -9.11
C ALA A 219 19.83 1.55 -7.75
N LEU A 220 20.93 0.95 -7.28
CA LEU A 220 21.60 1.36 -6.05
C LEU A 220 22.11 2.80 -6.14
N SER A 221 22.72 3.18 -7.27
CA SER A 221 23.26 4.54 -7.45
C SER A 221 22.17 5.62 -7.47
N ARG A 222 20.95 5.27 -7.91
CA ARG A 222 19.76 6.14 -7.83
C ARG A 222 19.10 6.16 -6.44
N GLY A 223 19.61 5.40 -5.48
CA GLY A 223 19.08 5.33 -4.13
C GLY A 223 17.83 4.45 -4.00
N SER A 224 17.62 3.52 -4.92
CA SER A 224 16.53 2.55 -4.81
C SER A 224 16.85 1.46 -3.79
N LEU A 225 15.83 1.01 -3.07
CA LEU A 225 15.94 -0.14 -2.17
C LEU A 225 15.90 -1.44 -3.00
N LEU A 226 16.83 -2.34 -2.73
CA LEU A 226 16.92 -3.62 -3.43
C LEU A 226 16.89 -4.78 -2.46
N SER A 227 16.23 -5.85 -2.87
CA SER A 227 16.16 -7.10 -2.13
C SER A 227 16.04 -8.30 -3.06
N CYS A 228 16.31 -9.48 -2.54
CA CYS A 228 16.14 -10.73 -3.26
C CYS A 228 15.50 -11.80 -2.37
N PHE A 229 14.98 -12.84 -3.04
CA PHE A 229 14.23 -13.90 -2.39
C PHE A 229 14.50 -15.25 -3.04
N ILE A 230 14.58 -16.29 -2.21
CA ILE A 230 14.65 -17.69 -2.62
C ILE A 230 13.29 -18.33 -2.37
N GLN A 231 12.65 -18.82 -3.42
CA GLN A 231 11.30 -19.37 -3.36
C GLN A 231 11.30 -20.76 -2.72
N ALA A 232 10.56 -20.90 -1.62
CA ALA A 232 10.26 -22.20 -1.04
C ALA A 232 9.17 -22.90 -1.86
N LYS A 233 9.41 -24.15 -2.28
CA LYS A 233 8.41 -24.96 -3.02
C LYS A 233 7.25 -25.40 -2.15
N THR A 234 7.50 -25.58 -0.85
CA THR A 234 6.51 -26.02 0.12
C THR A 234 6.62 -25.20 1.41
N VAL A 235 5.54 -25.13 2.18
CA VAL A 235 5.52 -24.44 3.48
C VAL A 235 6.57 -25.02 4.45
N LYS A 236 6.90 -26.31 4.32
CA LYS A 236 7.91 -26.99 5.15
C LYS A 236 9.33 -26.56 4.83
N GLU A 237 9.58 -26.05 3.63
CA GLU A 237 10.90 -25.53 3.22
C GLU A 237 11.13 -24.09 3.66
N ILE A 238 10.11 -23.37 4.13
CA ILE A 238 10.28 -21.99 4.59
C ILE A 238 11.15 -21.99 5.85
N GLY A 239 12.24 -21.21 5.81
CA GLY A 239 13.22 -21.10 6.89
C GLY A 239 14.27 -22.21 6.92
N THR A 240 14.27 -23.15 5.96
CA THR A 240 15.33 -24.17 5.90
C THR A 240 16.59 -23.60 5.24
N VAL A 241 17.76 -24.03 5.74
CA VAL A 241 19.06 -23.62 5.24
C VAL A 241 19.51 -24.60 4.13
N THR A 242 19.98 -24.08 3.01
CA THR A 242 20.53 -24.87 1.89
C THR A 242 21.95 -25.33 2.22
N THR A 243 22.51 -26.17 1.36
CA THR A 243 23.90 -26.63 1.45
C THR A 243 24.91 -25.50 1.35
N GLU A 244 24.54 -24.40 0.71
CA GLU A 244 25.35 -23.21 0.49
C GLU A 244 25.17 -22.14 1.59
N GLY A 245 24.43 -22.44 2.67
CA GLY A 245 24.21 -21.49 3.77
C GLY A 245 23.15 -20.42 3.49
N LEU A 246 22.27 -20.62 2.49
CA LEU A 246 21.17 -19.70 2.19
C LEU A 246 19.85 -20.20 2.76
N VAL A 247 18.91 -19.30 3.05
CA VAL A 247 17.63 -19.64 3.69
C VAL A 247 16.51 -19.57 2.64
N LYS A 248 15.73 -20.64 2.52
CA LYS A 248 14.57 -20.69 1.62
C LYS A 248 13.36 -19.98 2.22
N GLY A 249 12.54 -19.37 1.36
CA GLY A 249 11.33 -18.66 1.78
C GLY A 249 11.64 -17.42 2.62
N HIS A 250 12.81 -16.81 2.40
CA HIS A 250 13.37 -15.73 3.22
C HIS A 250 13.88 -14.59 2.35
N ALA A 251 13.72 -13.36 2.85
CA ALA A 251 14.12 -12.14 2.15
C ALA A 251 15.52 -11.70 2.58
N TYR A 252 16.32 -11.30 1.61
CA TYR A 252 17.66 -10.72 1.78
C TYR A 252 17.67 -9.30 1.23
N ALA A 253 18.37 -8.38 1.90
CA ALA A 253 18.63 -7.06 1.34
C ALA A 253 19.83 -7.14 0.39
N ILE A 254 19.78 -6.44 -0.74
CA ILE A 254 20.95 -6.22 -1.60
C ILE A 254 21.54 -4.87 -1.18
N THR A 255 22.75 -4.87 -0.63
CA THR A 255 23.35 -3.68 -0.01
C THR A 255 24.43 -3.03 -0.86
N ALA A 256 25.03 -3.76 -1.80
CA ALA A 256 26.00 -3.22 -2.75
C ALA A 256 26.16 -4.12 -3.98
N THR A 257 26.69 -3.54 -5.06
CA THR A 257 27.29 -4.26 -6.18
C THR A 257 28.70 -3.73 -6.38
N ASP A 258 29.64 -4.61 -6.71
CA ASP A 258 31.01 -4.22 -7.03
C ASP A 258 31.64 -5.27 -7.96
N LYS A 259 32.84 -5.01 -8.45
CA LYS A 259 33.60 -5.90 -9.31
C LYS A 259 35.05 -5.97 -8.85
N VAL A 260 35.64 -7.15 -8.97
CA VAL A 260 37.05 -7.38 -8.62
C VAL A 260 37.78 -8.02 -9.80
N HIS A 261 39.09 -7.78 -9.89
CA HIS A 261 39.92 -8.37 -10.93
C HIS A 261 40.73 -9.53 -10.35
N ARG A 262 40.41 -10.76 -10.78
CA ARG A 262 41.22 -11.93 -10.47
C ARG A 262 42.15 -12.20 -11.65
N LYS A 263 43.42 -11.78 -11.53
CA LYS A 263 44.41 -11.83 -12.61
C LYS A 263 43.97 -10.99 -13.83
N THR A 264 43.36 -11.62 -14.84
CA THR A 264 42.85 -10.98 -16.06
C THR A 264 41.32 -11.10 -16.20
N GLU A 265 40.66 -11.76 -15.26
CA GLU A 265 39.22 -11.98 -15.26
C GLU A 265 38.54 -10.93 -14.37
N GLU A 266 37.53 -10.26 -14.91
CA GLU A 266 36.64 -9.38 -14.15
C GLU A 266 35.51 -10.23 -13.56
N VAL A 267 35.35 -10.17 -12.24
CA VAL A 267 34.32 -10.91 -11.51
C VAL A 267 33.31 -9.91 -10.96
N LEU A 268 32.05 -10.10 -11.32
CA LEU A 268 30.93 -9.28 -10.86
C LEU A 268 30.39 -9.86 -9.55
N LEU A 269 30.29 -9.01 -8.53
CA LEU A 269 29.86 -9.39 -7.19
C LEU A 269 28.63 -8.60 -6.76
N VAL A 270 27.80 -9.24 -5.95
CA VAL A 270 26.69 -8.59 -5.24
C VAL A 270 26.82 -8.88 -3.75
N ARG A 271 26.60 -7.84 -2.93
CA ARG A 271 26.61 -7.96 -1.48
C ARG A 271 25.18 -8.08 -0.97
N LEU A 272 24.94 -9.13 -0.22
CA LEU A 272 23.64 -9.45 0.35
C LEU A 272 23.69 -9.38 1.86
N ARG A 273 22.55 -9.06 2.46
CA ARG A 273 22.38 -9.06 3.90
C ARG A 273 21.20 -9.92 4.34
N ASN A 274 21.48 -10.93 5.15
CA ASN A 274 20.51 -11.74 5.87
C ASN A 274 20.01 -10.98 7.13
N PRO A 275 18.71 -10.63 7.22
CA PRO A 275 18.16 -9.93 8.39
C PRO A 275 18.15 -10.75 9.68
N TRP A 276 18.57 -12.02 9.67
CA TRP A 276 18.85 -12.77 10.91
C TRP A 276 20.09 -12.24 11.64
N GLY A 277 21.03 -11.65 10.89
CA GLY A 277 22.31 -11.19 11.42
C GLY A 277 23.34 -12.31 11.64
N PHE A 278 23.07 -13.50 11.10
CA PHE A 278 23.91 -14.71 11.09
C PHE A 278 23.36 -15.69 10.04
N VAL A 279 24.06 -16.80 9.78
CA VAL A 279 23.80 -17.72 8.65
C VAL A 279 24.09 -17.02 7.32
N GLU A 280 25.35 -17.13 6.91
CA GLU A 280 25.87 -16.55 5.68
C GLU A 280 26.11 -17.61 4.61
N PHE A 281 26.18 -17.12 3.37
CA PHE A 281 26.60 -17.92 2.24
C PHE A 281 27.98 -18.52 2.46
N CYS A 282 28.18 -19.80 2.16
CA CYS A 282 29.45 -20.49 2.34
C CYS A 282 30.10 -20.93 1.00
N GLY A 283 29.61 -20.42 -0.12
CA GLY A 283 30.14 -20.70 -1.46
C GLY A 283 31.27 -19.74 -1.91
N PRO A 284 31.56 -19.69 -3.23
CA PRO A 284 32.56 -18.80 -3.81
C PRO A 284 32.36 -17.33 -3.41
N TRP A 285 33.45 -16.61 -3.09
CA TRP A 285 33.41 -15.21 -2.63
C TRP A 285 32.73 -14.93 -1.27
N SER A 286 32.27 -15.96 -0.54
CA SER A 286 31.90 -15.77 0.87
C SER A 286 33.08 -15.29 1.72
N ASP A 287 32.80 -14.73 2.89
CA ASP A 287 33.75 -14.08 3.79
C ASP A 287 35.00 -14.91 4.09
N LYS A 288 34.80 -16.23 4.33
CA LYS A 288 35.87 -17.18 4.68
C LYS A 288 36.40 -17.95 3.46
N CYS A 289 35.97 -17.58 2.24
CA CYS A 289 36.36 -18.27 1.02
C CYS A 289 37.79 -17.92 0.58
N LYS A 290 38.50 -18.93 0.07
CA LYS A 290 39.86 -18.78 -0.47
C LYS A 290 39.93 -18.06 -1.81
N ASP A 291 38.79 -17.78 -2.46
CA ASP A 291 38.78 -16.98 -3.69
C ASP A 291 39.33 -15.57 -3.47
N TRP A 292 39.25 -15.06 -2.24
CA TRP A 292 39.86 -13.81 -1.82
C TRP A 292 41.40 -13.85 -1.76
N ASP A 293 42.04 -15.02 -1.66
CA ASP A 293 43.50 -15.13 -1.47
C ASP A 293 44.30 -14.49 -2.63
N GLY A 294 43.70 -14.46 -3.83
CA GLY A 294 44.31 -13.89 -5.04
C GLY A 294 44.00 -12.41 -5.29
N ILE A 295 43.24 -11.76 -4.41
CA ILE A 295 42.84 -10.34 -4.53
C ILE A 295 43.74 -9.47 -3.66
N ASP A 296 44.16 -8.32 -4.21
CA ASP A 296 45.01 -7.37 -3.49
C ASP A 296 44.32 -6.81 -2.23
N SER A 297 45.10 -6.49 -1.21
CA SER A 297 44.56 -5.97 0.04
C SER A 297 43.84 -4.63 -0.14
N ALA A 298 44.29 -3.77 -1.05
CA ALA A 298 43.63 -2.49 -1.31
C ALA A 298 42.25 -2.69 -1.93
N GLU A 299 42.09 -3.67 -2.83
CA GLU A 299 40.79 -4.02 -3.41
C GLU A 299 39.84 -4.58 -2.35
N LYS A 300 40.32 -5.43 -1.44
CA LYS A 300 39.52 -5.93 -0.30
C LYS A 300 39.02 -4.81 0.60
N THR A 301 39.86 -3.83 0.88
CA THR A 301 39.46 -2.64 1.66
C THR A 301 38.48 -1.77 0.88
N ARG A 302 38.69 -1.58 -0.44
CA ARG A 302 37.80 -0.78 -1.31
C ARG A 302 36.37 -1.32 -1.33
N ILE A 303 36.22 -2.64 -1.44
CA ILE A 303 34.90 -3.30 -1.44
C ILE A 303 34.33 -3.51 -0.04
N HIS A 304 35.01 -3.06 1.01
CA HIS A 304 34.60 -3.26 2.40
C HIS A 304 34.34 -4.74 2.73
N LEU A 305 35.29 -5.62 2.37
CA LEU A 305 35.23 -7.03 2.76
C LEU A 305 35.33 -7.13 4.30
N ASN A 306 34.21 -7.41 4.95
CA ASN A 306 34.17 -7.79 6.36
C ASN A 306 34.35 -9.31 6.47
N ILE A 307 35.00 -9.79 7.53
CA ILE A 307 35.14 -11.23 7.80
C ILE A 307 34.61 -11.49 9.21
N GLU A 308 33.30 -11.33 9.36
CA GLU A 308 32.59 -11.45 10.63
C GLU A 308 31.24 -12.13 10.39
N GLU A 309 30.76 -12.91 11.35
CA GLU A 309 29.41 -13.49 11.24
C GLU A 309 28.38 -12.43 11.64
N ASP A 310 28.02 -11.56 10.68
CA ASP A 310 27.12 -10.43 10.86
C ASP A 310 25.86 -10.51 9.97
N GLY A 311 25.79 -11.52 9.11
CA GLY A 311 24.75 -11.81 8.13
C GLY A 311 24.93 -11.12 6.78
N GLU A 312 25.94 -10.27 6.60
CA GLU A 312 26.33 -9.67 5.32
C GLU A 312 27.40 -10.52 4.64
N PHE A 313 27.31 -10.70 3.32
CA PHE A 313 28.29 -11.49 2.58
C PHE A 313 28.29 -11.10 1.10
N TRP A 314 29.41 -11.34 0.43
CA TRP A 314 29.54 -11.24 -1.02
C TRP A 314 29.23 -12.57 -1.71
N ILE A 315 28.65 -12.50 -2.91
CA ILE A 315 28.41 -13.64 -3.79
C ILE A 315 28.66 -13.24 -5.26
N GLY A 316 29.20 -14.17 -6.04
CA GLY A 316 29.37 -13.99 -7.49
C GLY A 316 28.02 -13.88 -8.22
N MET A 317 27.95 -13.02 -9.24
CA MET A 317 26.70 -12.76 -9.95
C MET A 317 26.12 -14.02 -10.62
N GLU A 318 26.98 -14.92 -11.10
CA GLU A 318 26.59 -16.20 -11.67
C GLU A 318 25.92 -17.11 -10.63
N ASP A 319 26.48 -17.17 -9.43
CA ASP A 319 25.92 -17.95 -8.32
C ASP A 319 24.63 -17.30 -7.81
N PHE A 320 24.57 -15.97 -7.74
CA PHE A 320 23.35 -15.23 -7.44
C PHE A 320 22.23 -15.60 -8.41
N CYS A 321 22.50 -15.54 -9.72
CA CYS A 321 21.52 -15.87 -10.76
C CYS A 321 21.07 -17.34 -10.74
N ARG A 322 21.90 -18.24 -10.21
CA ARG A 322 21.57 -19.67 -10.07
C ARG A 322 20.77 -19.97 -8.81
N LEU A 323 21.02 -19.25 -7.72
CA LEU A 323 20.52 -19.58 -6.38
C LEU A 323 19.29 -18.76 -5.96
N PHE A 324 19.08 -17.58 -6.54
CA PHE A 324 17.96 -16.70 -6.22
C PHE A 324 16.93 -16.68 -7.36
N ASP A 325 15.65 -16.59 -6.99
CA ASP A 325 14.54 -16.64 -7.95
C ASP A 325 14.05 -15.24 -8.33
N THR A 326 14.08 -14.30 -7.38
CA THR A 326 13.38 -13.02 -7.49
C THR A 326 14.23 -11.88 -6.93
N VAL A 327 14.21 -10.74 -7.62
CA VAL A 327 14.65 -9.44 -7.14
C VAL A 327 13.42 -8.56 -6.94
N GLU A 328 13.36 -7.86 -5.81
CA GLU A 328 12.41 -6.76 -5.60
C GLU A 328 13.17 -5.44 -5.47
N LEU A 329 12.71 -4.45 -6.21
CA LEU A 329 13.26 -3.10 -6.29
C LEU A 329 12.19 -2.12 -5.81
N CYS A 330 12.53 -1.12 -5.01
CA CYS A 330 11.64 -0.02 -4.69
C CYS A 330 12.32 1.32 -4.97
N SER A 331 11.73 2.09 -5.88
CA SER A 331 12.26 3.41 -6.25
C SER A 331 11.32 4.52 -5.83
N VAL A 332 11.89 5.60 -5.30
CA VAL A 332 11.16 6.83 -4.95
C VAL A 332 10.97 7.72 -6.19
N SER A 333 11.77 7.53 -7.26
CA SER A 333 11.55 8.13 -8.58
C SER A 333 11.03 7.08 -9.58
N PRO A 334 10.02 7.37 -10.40
CA PRO A 334 9.55 6.46 -11.44
C PRO A 334 10.49 6.30 -12.65
N ASP A 335 11.66 6.96 -12.66
CA ASP A 335 12.66 6.83 -13.72
C ASP A 335 13.08 5.36 -13.92
N SER A 336 13.19 4.93 -15.19
CA SER A 336 13.51 3.55 -15.57
C SER A 336 14.85 3.09 -15.05
N ASP A 337 15.00 1.77 -14.98
CA ASP A 337 16.20 1.14 -14.49
C ASP A 337 17.43 1.28 -15.41
N ASP A 338 17.22 1.71 -16.65
CA ASP A 338 18.15 1.53 -17.78
C ASP A 338 18.93 2.80 -18.18
N ALA A 339 19.16 3.73 -17.26
CA ALA A 339 20.17 4.77 -17.51
C ALA A 339 21.57 4.14 -17.46
N GLU A 340 22.01 3.56 -18.58
CA GLU A 340 23.42 3.26 -18.83
C GLU A 340 24.21 4.57 -18.88
N ASP A 341 25.43 4.53 -18.32
CA ASP A 341 26.45 5.59 -18.29
C ASP A 341 26.19 6.75 -19.26
N SER A 342 25.61 7.82 -18.74
CA SER A 342 25.85 9.14 -19.29
C SER A 342 26.36 10.03 -18.16
N ASP A 343 27.64 10.42 -18.28
CA ASP A 343 28.28 11.51 -17.53
C ASP A 343 27.61 12.89 -17.79
N ALA A 344 26.42 12.90 -18.37
CA ALA A 344 25.60 14.08 -18.46
C ALA A 344 24.81 14.21 -17.15
N VAL A 345 24.99 15.35 -16.48
CA VAL A 345 24.02 15.90 -15.53
C VAL A 345 22.65 15.86 -16.19
N THR A 346 21.92 14.77 -15.98
CA THR A 346 20.67 14.49 -16.66
C THR A 346 19.59 15.25 -15.92
N THR A 347 18.99 16.19 -16.64
CA THR A 347 17.78 16.91 -16.25
C THR A 347 16.79 15.92 -15.65
N THR A 348 16.52 16.06 -14.35
CA THR A 348 15.49 15.30 -13.63
C THR A 348 14.19 15.35 -14.42
N SER A 349 13.78 14.23 -15.03
CA SER A 349 12.48 14.13 -15.70
C SER A 349 11.41 14.33 -14.63
N SER A 350 10.66 15.43 -14.70
CA SER A 350 9.73 15.81 -13.64
C SER A 350 8.43 15.02 -13.74
N TRP A 351 8.40 13.80 -13.22
CA TRP A 351 7.17 13.02 -13.11
C TRP A 351 6.10 13.80 -12.32
N ALA A 352 4.93 13.99 -12.92
CA ALA A 352 3.75 14.43 -12.18
C ALA A 352 3.02 13.20 -11.59
N LEU A 353 2.53 13.32 -10.37
CA LEU A 353 1.83 12.27 -9.64
C LEU A 353 0.36 12.67 -9.47
N THR A 354 -0.54 11.79 -9.89
CA THR A 354 -1.97 11.88 -9.58
C THR A 354 -2.42 10.63 -8.85
N SER A 355 -3.30 10.77 -7.86
CA SER A 355 -3.73 9.63 -7.06
C SER A 355 -5.18 9.70 -6.61
N HIS A 356 -5.78 8.54 -6.38
CA HIS A 356 -7.20 8.38 -6.06
C HIS A 356 -7.41 7.25 -5.07
N LYS A 357 -8.19 7.52 -4.02
CA LYS A 357 -8.69 6.51 -3.08
C LYS A 357 -10.07 6.04 -3.56
N GLY A 358 -10.31 4.73 -3.57
CA GLY A 358 -11.57 4.15 -4.03
C GLY A 358 -11.98 2.88 -3.30
N SER A 359 -13.13 2.32 -3.66
CA SER A 359 -13.66 1.11 -3.04
C SER A 359 -14.44 0.23 -4.02
N TRP A 360 -14.27 -1.09 -3.87
CA TRP A 360 -15.16 -2.11 -4.41
C TRP A 360 -16.23 -2.43 -3.37
N VAL A 361 -17.46 -1.99 -3.65
CA VAL A 361 -18.62 -2.19 -2.78
C VAL A 361 -19.47 -3.32 -3.36
N PRO A 362 -19.73 -4.41 -2.60
CA PRO A 362 -20.59 -5.50 -3.06
C PRO A 362 -21.93 -4.99 -3.60
N MET A 363 -22.41 -5.57 -4.70
CA MET A 363 -23.65 -5.18 -5.38
C MET A 363 -23.71 -3.77 -5.98
N CYS A 364 -22.74 -2.88 -5.74
CA CYS A 364 -22.59 -1.61 -6.47
C CYS A 364 -21.39 -1.63 -7.41
N SER A 365 -20.18 -1.39 -6.89
CA SER A 365 -18.95 -1.16 -7.66
C SER A 365 -17.99 -2.36 -7.72
N ALA A 366 -18.28 -3.46 -7.02
CA ALA A 366 -17.48 -4.69 -7.08
C ALA A 366 -17.86 -5.54 -8.30
N GLY A 367 -17.50 -5.08 -9.50
CA GLY A 367 -17.94 -5.62 -10.78
C GLY A 367 -17.28 -6.93 -11.22
N GLY A 368 -16.14 -7.28 -10.64
CA GLY A 368 -15.34 -8.45 -11.06
C GLY A 368 -14.54 -8.18 -12.34
N SER A 369 -13.88 -9.22 -12.87
CA SER A 369 -13.07 -9.11 -14.09
C SER A 369 -13.88 -9.00 -15.39
N ARG A 370 -13.19 -8.80 -16.52
CA ARG A 370 -13.78 -8.70 -17.88
C ARG A 370 -14.65 -9.90 -18.25
N LYS A 371 -14.36 -11.09 -17.69
CA LYS A 371 -15.18 -12.30 -17.85
C LYS A 371 -16.63 -12.09 -17.42
N TYR A 372 -16.87 -11.18 -16.47
CA TYR A 372 -18.19 -10.84 -15.97
C TYR A 372 -18.76 -9.60 -16.67
N GLN A 373 -18.97 -9.68 -17.99
CA GLN A 373 -19.38 -8.54 -18.84
C GLN A 373 -20.58 -7.74 -18.31
N ARG A 374 -21.54 -8.41 -17.66
CA ARG A 374 -22.75 -7.77 -17.09
C ARG A 374 -22.46 -6.85 -15.90
N THR A 375 -21.31 -7.03 -15.24
CA THR A 375 -20.96 -6.32 -14.01
C THR A 375 -19.62 -5.59 -14.09
N PHE A 376 -18.72 -5.95 -15.02
CA PHE A 376 -17.39 -5.34 -15.16
C PHE A 376 -17.44 -3.82 -15.28
N TRP A 377 -18.38 -3.29 -16.07
CA TRP A 377 -18.56 -1.85 -16.30
C TRP A 377 -18.91 -1.06 -15.03
N LYS A 378 -19.38 -1.74 -13.97
CA LYS A 378 -19.70 -1.12 -12.69
C LYS A 378 -18.47 -0.84 -11.81
N ASN A 379 -17.31 -1.42 -12.16
CA ASN A 379 -16.07 -1.14 -11.43
C ASN A 379 -15.70 0.35 -11.54
N PRO A 380 -14.94 0.90 -10.56
CA PRO A 380 -14.45 2.27 -10.62
C PRO A 380 -13.66 2.59 -11.89
N GLN A 381 -13.96 3.74 -12.48
CA GLN A 381 -13.43 4.21 -13.75
C GLN A 381 -12.69 5.55 -13.56
N PHE A 382 -11.46 5.64 -14.06
CA PHE A 382 -10.61 6.83 -13.94
C PHE A 382 -10.23 7.32 -15.33
N HIS A 383 -10.51 8.60 -15.61
CA HIS A 383 -10.23 9.23 -16.88
C HIS A 383 -8.82 9.80 -16.88
N LEU A 384 -7.93 9.22 -17.69
CA LEU A 384 -6.57 9.67 -17.88
C LEU A 384 -6.48 10.47 -19.19
N VAL A 385 -5.98 11.70 -19.12
CA VAL A 385 -5.73 12.56 -20.27
C VAL A 385 -4.24 12.79 -20.42
N LEU A 386 -3.69 12.40 -21.57
CA LEU A 386 -2.28 12.56 -21.93
C LEU A 386 -2.17 13.59 -23.04
N SER A 387 -1.50 14.72 -22.77
CA SER A 387 -1.45 15.85 -23.70
C SER A 387 -0.08 16.08 -24.33
N GLN A 388 1.01 15.79 -23.60
CA GLN A 388 2.39 16.03 -24.02
C GLN A 388 3.12 14.71 -24.26
N GLN A 389 3.92 14.65 -25.33
CA GLN A 389 4.75 13.49 -25.68
C GLN A 389 6.13 13.63 -25.04
N ASP A 390 6.74 12.51 -24.68
CA ASP A 390 8.08 12.52 -24.10
C ASP A 390 9.13 12.94 -25.16
N VAL A 391 10.14 13.69 -24.71
CA VAL A 391 11.17 14.29 -25.58
C VAL A 391 12.22 13.27 -26.04
N GLU A 392 12.39 12.17 -25.30
CA GLU A 392 13.44 11.17 -25.54
C GLU A 392 12.90 9.84 -26.09
N ASP A 393 13.71 9.21 -26.94
CA ASP A 393 13.45 7.89 -27.51
C ASP A 393 13.36 6.84 -26.39
N VAL A 394 12.17 6.31 -26.12
CA VAL A 394 12.03 5.27 -25.10
C VAL A 394 12.31 3.90 -25.69
N GLU A 395 13.39 3.27 -25.24
CA GLU A 395 13.60 1.84 -25.44
C GLU A 395 12.53 1.08 -24.67
N VAL A 396 11.76 0.25 -25.37
CA VAL A 396 10.69 -0.56 -24.77
C VAL A 396 11.33 -1.87 -24.32
N ASP A 397 11.33 -2.13 -23.00
CA ASP A 397 11.76 -3.40 -22.43
C ASP A 397 10.93 -4.57 -22.99
N GLU A 398 11.59 -5.69 -23.29
CA GLU A 398 10.90 -6.94 -23.68
C GLU A 398 10.06 -7.53 -22.52
N ASP A 399 10.35 -7.15 -21.27
CA ASP A 399 9.55 -7.49 -20.08
C ASP A 399 8.22 -6.69 -20.00
N ASP A 400 8.10 -5.57 -20.75
CA ASP A 400 6.90 -4.72 -20.85
C ASP A 400 5.91 -5.21 -21.92
N VAL A 401 6.12 -6.41 -22.48
CA VAL A 401 5.18 -7.05 -23.42
C VAL A 401 4.02 -7.67 -22.63
N ASP A 402 2.78 -7.43 -23.05
CA ASP A 402 1.58 -7.99 -22.41
C ASP A 402 1.53 -9.50 -22.67
N VAL A 403 2.00 -10.30 -21.71
CA VAL A 403 1.73 -11.74 -21.70
C VAL A 403 0.27 -11.88 -21.30
N GLY A 404 -0.59 -12.16 -22.28
CA GLY A 404 -2.04 -12.25 -22.08
C GLY A 404 -2.43 -13.17 -20.92
N ASP A 405 -3.66 -13.01 -20.45
CA ASP A 405 -4.25 -13.96 -19.51
C ASP A 405 -4.59 -15.25 -20.28
N ASP A 406 -4.19 -16.43 -19.79
CA ASP A 406 -4.49 -17.73 -20.42
C ASP A 406 -6.00 -17.99 -20.55
N ASP A 407 -6.81 -17.14 -19.94
CA ASP A 407 -8.27 -17.23 -19.90
C ASP A 407 -9.01 -16.16 -20.74
N ASP A 408 -8.31 -15.30 -21.50
CA ASP A 408 -8.93 -14.36 -22.46
C ASP A 408 -8.59 -14.84 -23.90
N ASP A 409 -9.60 -15.32 -24.65
CA ASP A 409 -9.47 -15.70 -26.08
C ASP A 409 -9.01 -14.53 -26.99
N ASP A 410 -9.03 -13.29 -26.48
CA ASP A 410 -8.49 -12.10 -27.13
C ASP A 410 -7.05 -11.83 -26.65
N ALA A 411 -6.12 -12.70 -27.02
CA ALA A 411 -4.70 -12.36 -26.97
C ALA A 411 -4.47 -11.11 -27.83
N VAL A 412 -3.92 -10.03 -27.25
CA VAL A 412 -3.35 -8.95 -28.05
C VAL A 412 -2.24 -9.61 -28.85
N PRO A 413 -2.28 -9.63 -30.20
CA PRO A 413 -1.33 -10.42 -30.96
C PRO A 413 0.09 -9.94 -30.64
N ALA A 414 0.89 -10.81 -30.05
CA ALA A 414 2.34 -10.65 -29.99
C ALA A 414 2.81 -10.46 -31.42
N LYS A 415 3.23 -9.24 -31.77
CA LYS A 415 3.82 -8.98 -33.08
C LYS A 415 5.06 -9.85 -33.18
N SER A 416 5.00 -10.89 -34.02
CA SER A 416 6.18 -11.66 -34.39
C SER A 416 7.24 -10.69 -34.90
N SER A 417 8.42 -10.79 -34.33
CA SER A 417 9.60 -10.03 -34.71
C SER A 417 10.11 -10.52 -36.07
N THR A 418 9.40 -10.16 -37.14
CA THR A 418 9.95 -10.16 -38.49
C THR A 418 10.17 -8.72 -38.91
N GLY A 419 11.45 -8.42 -39.17
CA GLY A 419 12.05 -7.10 -39.44
C GLY A 419 11.07 -5.97 -39.77
N LYS A 420 10.94 -5.04 -38.83
CA LYS A 420 10.34 -3.72 -39.09
C LYS A 420 11.27 -2.64 -38.57
N GLN A 421 11.64 -1.74 -39.47
CA GLN A 421 12.30 -0.47 -39.19
C GLN A 421 11.69 0.16 -37.91
N LYS A 422 12.54 0.50 -36.94
CA LYS A 422 12.17 1.28 -35.74
C LYS A 422 11.64 2.64 -36.19
N GLU A 423 10.34 2.74 -36.45
CA GLU A 423 9.64 4.03 -36.53
C GLU A 423 9.63 4.61 -35.10
N LYS A 424 10.56 5.51 -34.83
CA LYS A 424 10.66 6.31 -33.60
C LYS A 424 9.41 7.20 -33.48
N MET A 425 8.32 6.65 -32.92
CA MET A 425 7.13 7.43 -32.59
C MET A 425 7.21 7.88 -31.13
N LYS A 426 7.18 9.20 -30.93
CA LYS A 426 7.13 9.85 -29.62
C LYS A 426 5.84 9.46 -28.89
N LYS A 427 5.96 8.81 -27.73
CA LYS A 427 4.87 8.34 -26.88
C LYS A 427 4.89 9.05 -25.53
N CYS A 428 3.81 8.93 -24.77
CA CYS A 428 3.76 9.34 -23.37
C CYS A 428 4.06 8.13 -22.50
N THR A 429 5.09 8.20 -21.65
CA THR A 429 5.37 7.19 -20.63
C THR A 429 4.50 7.44 -19.41
N VAL A 430 3.73 6.42 -19.04
CA VAL A 430 2.85 6.43 -17.88
C VAL A 430 3.14 5.20 -17.04
N LEU A 431 3.27 5.38 -15.73
CA LEU A 431 3.35 4.31 -14.76
C LEU A 431 2.11 4.33 -13.88
N ILE A 432 1.40 3.21 -13.81
CA ILE A 432 0.16 3.08 -13.04
C ILE A 432 0.35 2.00 -11.99
N GLU A 433 -0.10 2.27 -10.77
CA GLU A 433 -0.12 1.29 -9.69
C GLU A 433 -1.45 1.32 -8.92
N LEU A 434 -1.97 0.12 -8.67
CA LEU A 434 -3.17 -0.13 -7.89
C LEU A 434 -2.81 -0.92 -6.62
N LEU A 435 -2.98 -0.30 -5.46
CA LEU A 435 -2.80 -0.91 -4.14
C LEU A 435 -4.13 -1.22 -3.48
N GLN A 436 -4.29 -2.39 -2.87
CA GLN A 436 -5.42 -2.69 -1.98
C GLN A 436 -5.10 -2.32 -0.52
N LYS A 437 -6.05 -1.65 0.14
CA LYS A 437 -5.86 -1.04 1.45
C LYS A 437 -6.21 -1.95 2.63
N ASP A 438 -5.47 -1.79 3.73
CA ASP A 438 -5.77 -2.29 5.09
C ASP A 438 -6.05 -3.80 5.19
N ARG A 439 -5.57 -4.59 4.21
CA ARG A 439 -5.83 -6.03 4.15
C ARG A 439 -5.21 -6.78 5.33
N ARG A 440 -4.03 -6.35 5.79
CA ARG A 440 -3.37 -6.94 6.97
C ARG A 440 -4.15 -6.72 8.26
N GLN A 441 -4.80 -5.57 8.39
CA GLN A 441 -5.64 -5.23 9.54
C GLN A 441 -6.93 -6.07 9.58
N ARG A 442 -7.46 -6.47 8.41
CA ARG A 442 -8.72 -7.22 8.28
C ARG A 442 -8.53 -8.74 8.24
N ASP A 443 -7.71 -9.22 7.31
CA ASP A 443 -7.62 -10.64 6.94
C ASP A 443 -6.17 -11.19 6.95
N LYS A 444 -5.26 -10.53 7.69
CA LYS A 444 -3.83 -10.83 7.85
C LYS A 444 -3.01 -10.82 6.55
N ILE A 445 -3.20 -11.78 5.64
CA ILE A 445 -2.42 -11.92 4.39
C ILE A 445 -3.31 -12.31 3.19
N ASN A 446 -4.64 -12.35 3.35
CA ASN A 446 -5.54 -12.72 2.26
C ASN A 446 -5.79 -11.51 1.34
N PHE A 447 -4.86 -11.28 0.43
CA PHE A 447 -4.99 -10.29 -0.64
C PHE A 447 -6.01 -10.75 -1.67
N LEU A 448 -6.86 -9.82 -2.12
CA LEU A 448 -7.73 -10.06 -3.26
C LEU A 448 -6.87 -10.18 -4.52
N TYR A 449 -7.31 -11.01 -5.46
CA TYR A 449 -6.77 -11.01 -6.81
C TYR A 449 -7.22 -9.72 -7.49
N ILE A 450 -6.29 -8.80 -7.79
CA ILE A 450 -6.56 -7.48 -8.37
C ILE A 450 -5.82 -7.27 -9.69
N ALA A 451 -6.39 -6.42 -10.55
CA ALA A 451 -5.77 -5.93 -11.78
C ALA A 451 -6.45 -4.61 -12.22
N PHE A 452 -5.82 -3.91 -13.17
CA PHE A 452 -6.43 -2.78 -13.87
C PHE A 452 -6.33 -2.94 -15.38
N HIS A 453 -7.26 -2.29 -16.10
CA HIS A 453 -7.41 -2.35 -17.54
C HIS A 453 -7.50 -0.94 -18.12
N ILE A 454 -6.87 -0.70 -19.26
CA ILE A 454 -6.80 0.61 -19.92
C ILE A 454 -7.49 0.54 -21.28
N TYR A 455 -8.47 1.42 -21.50
CA TYR A 455 -9.20 1.53 -22.77
C TYR A 455 -9.04 2.93 -23.38
N ARG A 456 -8.97 3.02 -24.70
CA ARG A 456 -8.93 4.31 -25.42
C ARG A 456 -10.33 4.88 -25.58
N VAL A 457 -10.50 6.16 -25.24
CA VAL A 457 -11.74 6.92 -25.44
C VAL A 457 -11.68 7.61 -26.81
N ARG A 458 -12.71 7.41 -27.65
CA ARG A 458 -12.81 8.05 -28.97
C ARG A 458 -13.19 9.52 -28.82
N ALA A 459 -12.78 10.36 -29.78
CA ALA A 459 -13.08 11.80 -29.84
C ALA A 459 -14.54 12.15 -29.47
N LYS A 460 -15.52 11.44 -30.04
CA LYS A 460 -16.95 11.66 -29.81
C LYS A 460 -17.42 11.43 -28.36
N LEU A 461 -16.61 10.79 -27.52
CA LEU A 461 -16.94 10.41 -26.14
C LEU A 461 -16.03 11.12 -25.12
N GLN A 462 -15.15 12.02 -25.56
CA GLN A 462 -14.19 12.69 -24.67
C GLN A 462 -14.87 13.64 -23.69
N ASP A 463 -15.92 14.34 -24.14
CA ASP A 463 -16.69 15.29 -23.30
C ASP A 463 -17.70 14.59 -22.38
N PHE A 464 -17.92 13.28 -22.53
CA PHE A 464 -18.80 12.54 -21.64
C PHE A 464 -18.16 12.50 -20.24
N THR A 465 -18.89 12.87 -19.20
CA THR A 465 -18.38 12.92 -17.81
C THR A 465 -18.85 11.75 -16.94
N GLY A 466 -19.87 11.01 -17.39
CA GLY A 466 -20.39 9.85 -16.67
C GLY A 466 -19.51 8.59 -16.78
N SER A 467 -19.92 7.55 -16.08
CA SER A 467 -19.32 6.21 -16.18
C SER A 467 -19.76 5.51 -17.47
N PHE A 468 -18.83 4.87 -18.16
CA PHE A 468 -19.12 4.07 -19.36
C PHE A 468 -19.88 2.79 -19.01
N ASP A 469 -20.78 2.39 -19.90
CA ASP A 469 -21.68 1.25 -19.70
C ASP A 469 -21.11 -0.06 -20.29
N GLN A 470 -21.89 -1.13 -20.20
CA GLN A 470 -21.53 -2.43 -20.77
C GLN A 470 -21.21 -2.35 -22.27
N GLN A 471 -21.97 -1.55 -23.04
CA GLN A 471 -21.81 -1.46 -24.49
C GLN A 471 -20.45 -0.87 -24.87
N PHE A 472 -19.97 0.10 -24.10
CA PHE A 472 -18.61 0.64 -24.29
C PHE A 472 -17.55 -0.46 -24.16
N PHE A 473 -17.56 -1.24 -23.07
CA PHE A 473 -16.49 -2.22 -22.81
C PHE A 473 -16.57 -3.46 -23.72
N THR A 474 -17.75 -3.79 -24.26
CA THR A 474 -17.88 -4.87 -25.25
C THR A 474 -17.40 -4.46 -26.64
N THR A 475 -17.47 -3.17 -26.99
CA THR A 475 -17.17 -2.68 -28.35
C THR A 475 -15.76 -2.08 -28.50
N LYS A 476 -15.05 -1.85 -27.39
CA LYS A 476 -13.71 -1.26 -27.39
C LYS A 476 -12.64 -2.30 -27.19
N THR A 477 -11.59 -2.19 -28.00
CA THR A 477 -10.36 -2.93 -27.80
C THR A 477 -9.63 -2.40 -26.57
N LEU A 478 -9.17 -3.35 -25.74
CA LEU A 478 -8.25 -3.09 -24.64
C LEU A 478 -6.94 -2.53 -25.21
N VAL A 479 -6.38 -1.51 -24.57
CA VAL A 479 -5.10 -0.92 -24.97
C VAL A 479 -3.95 -1.57 -24.22
N SER A 480 -4.12 -1.71 -22.91
CA SER A 480 -3.13 -2.32 -22.00
C SER A 480 -3.79 -2.70 -20.68
N ARG A 481 -3.05 -3.37 -19.80
CA ARG A 481 -3.49 -3.87 -18.49
C ARG A 481 -2.29 -4.06 -17.58
N SER A 482 -2.55 -4.32 -16.29
CA SER A 482 -1.51 -4.63 -15.30
C SER A 482 -0.87 -6.02 -15.44
N GLY A 483 -1.32 -6.84 -16.40
CA GLY A 483 -1.05 -8.28 -16.48
C GLY A 483 -2.16 -9.10 -15.83
N GLN A 484 -1.85 -10.37 -15.52
CA GLN A 484 -2.79 -11.30 -14.87
C GLN A 484 -3.24 -10.78 -13.50
N TYR A 485 -4.42 -11.21 -13.06
CA TYR A 485 -4.89 -10.94 -11.70
C TYR A 485 -3.97 -11.60 -10.68
N ARG A 486 -3.42 -10.82 -9.74
CA ARG A 486 -2.50 -11.34 -8.71
C ARG A 486 -3.02 -11.05 -7.30
N ASN A 487 -2.82 -11.99 -6.39
CA ASN A 487 -3.15 -11.88 -4.96
C ASN A 487 -2.00 -11.23 -4.17
N VAL A 488 -1.63 -10.02 -4.58
CA VAL A 488 -0.56 -9.21 -3.98
C VAL A 488 -1.12 -7.87 -3.52
N ARG A 489 -0.38 -7.16 -2.67
CA ARG A 489 -0.81 -5.84 -2.17
C ARG A 489 -0.96 -4.82 -3.29
N ALA A 490 -0.03 -4.82 -4.24
CA ALA A 490 0.03 -3.85 -5.33
C ALA A 490 0.26 -4.54 -6.68
N VAL A 491 -0.40 -4.03 -7.71
CA VAL A 491 -0.12 -4.38 -9.12
C VAL A 491 0.18 -3.10 -9.88
N TRP A 492 1.19 -3.15 -10.75
CA TRP A 492 1.68 -1.98 -11.46
C TRP A 492 1.96 -2.30 -12.93
N ARG A 493 2.06 -1.25 -13.76
CA ARG A 493 2.54 -1.36 -15.15
C ARG A 493 3.10 -0.04 -15.63
N LYS A 494 4.24 -0.10 -16.32
CA LYS A 494 4.73 0.98 -17.17
C LYS A 494 4.18 0.80 -18.58
N VAL A 495 3.59 1.84 -19.15
CA VAL A 495 2.95 1.80 -20.47
C VAL A 495 3.36 3.01 -21.29
N HIS A 496 3.50 2.79 -22.61
CA HIS A 496 3.82 3.82 -23.59
C HIS A 496 2.59 4.05 -24.48
N LEU A 497 1.88 5.15 -24.23
CA LEU A 497 0.59 5.46 -24.85
C LEU A 497 0.71 6.66 -25.80
N ASP A 498 -0.07 6.66 -26.87
CA ASP A 498 -0.23 7.87 -27.68
C ASP A 498 -0.89 8.98 -26.85
N PRO A 499 -0.68 10.27 -27.17
CA PRO A 499 -1.50 11.33 -26.62
C PRO A 499 -3.00 11.07 -26.88
N GLY A 500 -3.82 11.35 -25.87
CA GLY A 500 -5.25 11.14 -25.95
C GLY A 500 -5.92 10.85 -24.61
N HIS A 501 -7.16 10.37 -24.71
CA HIS A 501 -8.03 10.10 -23.57
C HIS A 501 -8.17 8.60 -23.34
N TYR A 502 -8.02 8.20 -22.09
CA TYR A 502 -8.04 6.81 -21.66
C TYR A 502 -8.94 6.64 -20.44
N VAL A 503 -9.51 5.45 -20.28
CA VAL A 503 -10.19 5.05 -19.04
C VAL A 503 -9.48 3.86 -18.43
N ILE A 504 -9.09 4.02 -17.17
CA ILE A 504 -8.53 2.97 -16.32
C ILE A 504 -9.66 2.37 -15.51
N VAL A 505 -9.81 1.06 -15.55
CA VAL A 505 -10.80 0.32 -14.75
C VAL A 505 -10.06 -0.57 -13.77
N SER A 506 -10.22 -0.30 -12.47
CA SER A 506 -9.63 -1.10 -11.39
C SER A 506 -10.62 -2.13 -10.88
N SER A 507 -10.25 -3.40 -10.81
CA SER A 507 -11.18 -4.48 -10.45
C SER A 507 -10.53 -5.60 -9.66
N THR A 508 -11.37 -6.31 -8.90
CA THR A 508 -11.06 -7.63 -8.34
C THR A 508 -11.38 -8.71 -9.37
N GLN A 509 -10.76 -9.89 -9.26
CA GLN A 509 -10.98 -10.97 -10.23
C GLN A 509 -12.42 -11.47 -10.17
N ARG A 510 -12.95 -11.71 -8.96
CA ARG A 510 -14.33 -12.16 -8.76
C ARG A 510 -15.23 -10.96 -8.42
N PRO A 511 -16.49 -10.97 -8.87
CA PRO A 511 -17.46 -9.93 -8.52
C PRO A 511 -17.83 -10.00 -7.03
N ASN A 512 -18.40 -8.91 -6.52
CA ASN A 512 -18.87 -8.77 -5.14
C ASN A 512 -17.80 -8.94 -4.05
N GLN A 513 -16.51 -8.89 -4.40
CA GLN A 513 -15.43 -8.82 -3.41
C GLN A 513 -15.33 -7.41 -2.86
N GLN A 514 -15.43 -7.27 -1.53
CA GLN A 514 -15.31 -5.98 -0.86
C GLN A 514 -13.84 -5.62 -0.65
N GLY A 515 -13.47 -4.38 -0.99
CA GLY A 515 -12.14 -3.87 -0.70
C GLY A 515 -12.05 -2.37 -0.91
N GLU A 516 -11.03 -1.76 -0.32
CA GLU A 516 -10.63 -0.39 -0.60
C GLU A 516 -9.30 -0.42 -1.34
N PHE A 517 -9.06 0.59 -2.16
CA PHE A 517 -7.84 0.66 -2.95
C PHE A 517 -7.33 2.10 -3.07
N PHE A 518 -6.08 2.21 -3.48
CA PHE A 518 -5.40 3.44 -3.83
C PHE A 518 -4.78 3.26 -5.20
N LEU A 519 -5.19 4.08 -6.16
CA LEU A 519 -4.67 4.12 -7.51
C LEU A 519 -3.75 5.35 -7.61
N ARG A 520 -2.53 5.17 -8.08
CA ARG A 520 -1.62 6.27 -8.42
C ARG A 520 -1.08 6.14 -9.82
N VAL A 521 -0.90 7.29 -10.47
CA VAL A 521 -0.45 7.41 -11.86
C VAL A 521 0.65 8.45 -11.91
N TYR A 522 1.79 8.04 -12.47
CA TYR A 522 2.91 8.91 -12.77
C TYR A 522 3.00 9.11 -14.28
N ALA A 523 3.19 10.33 -14.75
CA ALA A 523 3.56 10.60 -16.15
C ALA A 523 4.57 11.75 -16.23
N LYS A 524 5.48 11.68 -17.22
CA LYS A 524 6.63 12.58 -17.33
C LYS A 524 6.28 14.05 -17.60
N GLU A 525 5.26 14.36 -18.41
CA GLU A 525 4.79 15.74 -18.65
C GLU A 525 3.27 15.82 -18.94
N GLY A 526 2.62 16.94 -18.56
CA GLY A 526 1.31 17.36 -19.06
C GLY A 526 0.15 16.35 -19.02
N HIS A 527 -0.27 15.90 -17.83
CA HIS A 527 -1.46 15.04 -17.68
C HIS A 527 -2.46 15.57 -16.65
N THR A 528 -3.72 15.20 -16.84
CA THR A 528 -4.76 15.31 -15.81
C THR A 528 -5.41 13.93 -15.62
N LEU A 529 -5.59 13.53 -14.37
CA LEU A 529 -6.35 12.35 -13.99
C LEU A 529 -7.65 12.82 -13.33
N GLY A 530 -8.78 12.60 -14.00
CA GLY A 530 -10.11 12.90 -13.48
C GLY A 530 -10.81 11.63 -13.01
N VAL A 531 -11.51 11.69 -11.87
CA VAL A 531 -12.44 10.63 -11.48
C VAL A 531 -13.69 10.74 -12.35
N ARG A 532 -14.16 9.63 -12.91
CA ARG A 532 -15.54 9.55 -13.39
C ARG A 532 -16.37 9.03 -12.24
N GLU A 533 -17.28 9.85 -11.74
CA GLU A 533 -18.19 9.41 -10.68
C GLU A 533 -18.97 8.18 -11.17
N ILE A 534 -18.82 7.08 -10.44
CA ILE A 534 -19.79 6.00 -10.52
C ILE A 534 -21.05 6.57 -9.89
N SER A 535 -22.08 6.81 -10.70
CA SER A 535 -23.43 6.93 -10.17
C SER A 535 -23.81 5.58 -9.56
N CYS A 536 -23.38 5.31 -8.31
CA CYS A 536 -24.13 4.39 -7.46
C CYS A 536 -25.51 5.05 -7.32
N PRO A 537 -26.63 4.39 -7.64
CA PRO A 537 -27.97 4.95 -7.49
C PRO A 537 -28.36 5.36 -6.05
N ALA A 538 -27.42 5.29 -5.09
CA ALA A 538 -27.62 5.68 -3.70
C ALA A 538 -27.27 7.17 -3.43
N ALA A 539 -26.56 7.86 -4.33
CA ALA A 539 -26.30 9.30 -4.21
C ALA A 539 -27.15 10.05 -5.24
N ILE A 540 -28.46 10.12 -4.99
CA ILE A 540 -29.34 11.07 -5.66
C ILE A 540 -29.03 12.45 -5.07
N THR A 541 -28.03 13.14 -5.61
CA THR A 541 -27.99 14.62 -5.58
C THR A 541 -28.64 15.18 -6.84
N THR A 542 -29.57 14.44 -7.45
CA THR A 542 -30.58 15.06 -8.29
C THR A 542 -31.49 15.82 -7.34
N THR A 543 -31.34 17.14 -7.29
CA THR A 543 -32.49 18.00 -7.03
C THR A 543 -33.59 17.46 -7.93
N VAL A 544 -34.59 16.82 -7.36
CA VAL A 544 -35.78 16.41 -8.10
C VAL A 544 -36.36 17.73 -8.57
N MET A 545 -36.06 18.11 -9.82
CA MET A 545 -36.84 19.10 -10.55
C MET A 545 -38.19 18.42 -10.80
N SER A 546 -38.99 18.29 -9.73
CA SER A 546 -40.38 17.93 -9.85
C SER A 546 -41.01 19.02 -10.72
N LYS A 547 -41.85 18.60 -11.67
CA LYS A 547 -42.84 19.55 -12.20
C LYS A 547 -43.52 20.21 -11.00
N PRO A 548 -43.77 21.53 -11.02
CA PRO A 548 -44.53 22.18 -9.96
C PRO A 548 -45.77 21.34 -9.64
N PRO A 549 -46.00 20.99 -8.37
CA PRO A 549 -47.13 20.13 -8.04
C PRO A 549 -48.39 20.80 -8.55
N LEU A 550 -49.24 20.03 -9.24
CA LEU A 550 -50.50 20.55 -9.78
C LEU A 550 -51.32 21.13 -8.60
N PRO A 551 -52.06 22.24 -8.81
CA PRO A 551 -52.86 22.84 -7.74
C PRO A 551 -53.78 21.83 -7.04
N GLU A 552 -54.34 20.88 -7.80
CA GLU A 552 -55.19 19.80 -7.28
C GLU A 552 -54.44 18.84 -6.34
N ASP A 553 -53.16 18.55 -6.60
CA ASP A 553 -52.33 17.73 -5.74
C ASP A 553 -51.92 18.49 -4.46
N GLN A 554 -51.69 19.81 -4.57
CA GLN A 554 -51.42 20.67 -3.41
C GLN A 554 -52.62 20.74 -2.49
N ASP A 555 -53.81 20.98 -3.02
CA ASP A 555 -55.06 21.04 -2.26
C ASP A 555 -55.37 19.71 -1.57
N ARG A 556 -55.10 18.59 -2.27
CA ARG A 556 -55.30 17.24 -1.72
C ARG A 556 -54.35 16.93 -0.57
N VAL A 557 -53.07 17.28 -0.70
CA VAL A 557 -52.08 17.08 0.37
C VAL A 557 -52.35 18.01 1.54
N GLN A 558 -52.73 19.26 1.29
CA GLN A 558 -53.08 20.23 2.31
C GLN A 558 -54.32 19.78 3.10
N LYS A 559 -55.39 19.36 2.41
CA LYS A 559 -56.61 18.85 3.06
C LYS A 559 -56.33 17.65 3.96
N PHE A 560 -55.54 16.68 3.49
CA PHE A 560 -55.20 15.51 4.30
C PHE A 560 -54.29 15.88 5.48
N PHE A 561 -53.37 16.85 5.30
CA PHE A 561 -52.56 17.38 6.38
C PHE A 561 -53.45 18.05 7.43
N ASP A 562 -54.40 18.89 7.03
CA ASP A 562 -55.32 19.58 7.93
C ASP A 562 -56.27 18.59 8.67
N GLU A 563 -56.62 17.46 8.04
CA GLU A 563 -57.43 16.40 8.66
C GLU A 563 -56.63 15.54 9.66
N GLY A 564 -55.32 15.39 9.46
CA GLY A 564 -54.47 14.53 10.29
C GLY A 564 -53.60 15.28 11.31
N ALA A 565 -53.35 16.57 11.12
CA ALA A 565 -52.51 17.37 11.99
C ALA A 565 -53.20 17.64 13.32
N GLY A 566 -52.42 17.56 14.40
CA GLY A 566 -52.88 17.96 15.72
C GLY A 566 -53.16 19.47 15.80
N PRO A 567 -53.74 19.95 16.92
CA PRO A 567 -54.04 21.38 17.13
C PRO A 567 -52.79 22.29 17.13
N ASP A 568 -51.58 21.72 17.09
CA ASP A 568 -50.30 22.41 16.96
C ASP A 568 -49.81 22.53 15.51
N ASP A 569 -50.64 22.16 14.53
CA ASP A 569 -50.34 22.15 13.09
C ASP A 569 -49.18 21.19 12.75
N ARG A 570 -49.10 20.05 13.47
CA ARG A 570 -48.07 19.03 13.29
C ARG A 570 -48.63 17.62 13.12
N LEU A 571 -47.96 16.84 12.29
CA LEU A 571 -48.16 15.40 12.17
C LEU A 571 -47.08 14.67 12.97
N ASN A 572 -47.49 13.66 13.74
CA ASN A 572 -46.53 12.71 14.31
C ASN A 572 -46.04 11.73 13.22
N ALA A 573 -44.98 10.97 13.52
CA ALA A 573 -44.35 10.07 12.56
C ALA A 573 -45.29 8.98 12.00
N VAL A 574 -46.30 8.57 12.76
CA VAL A 574 -47.27 7.55 12.33
C VAL A 574 -48.26 8.14 11.34
N ASP A 575 -48.76 9.35 11.60
CA ASP A 575 -49.75 10.00 10.74
C ASP A 575 -49.12 10.57 9.47
N PHE A 576 -47.86 11.04 9.55
CA PHE A 576 -47.06 11.36 8.36
C PHE A 576 -46.85 10.13 7.46
N MET A 577 -46.55 8.98 8.05
CA MET A 577 -46.38 7.74 7.29
C MET A 577 -47.69 7.30 6.61
N LYS A 578 -48.86 7.50 7.25
CA LYS A 578 -50.15 7.25 6.61
C LYS A 578 -50.37 8.20 5.43
N LEU A 579 -50.14 9.50 5.60
CA LEU A 579 -50.22 10.49 4.52
C LEU A 579 -49.33 10.12 3.32
N ALA A 580 -48.05 9.80 3.58
CA ALA A 580 -47.09 9.42 2.54
C ALA A 580 -47.51 8.14 1.79
N ASN A 581 -48.01 7.13 2.51
CA ASN A 581 -48.52 5.90 1.89
C ASN A 581 -49.77 6.16 1.05
N THR A 582 -50.67 7.03 1.49
CA THR A 582 -51.90 7.38 0.75
C THR A 582 -51.58 8.12 -0.55
N GLY A 583 -50.55 8.98 -0.55
CA GLY A 583 -50.03 9.62 -1.77
C GLY A 583 -49.35 8.65 -2.74
N LEU A 584 -48.62 7.66 -2.22
CA LEU A 584 -47.97 6.62 -3.03
C LEU A 584 -48.96 5.63 -3.64
N GLU A 585 -50.03 5.28 -2.93
CA GLU A 585 -51.09 4.38 -3.41
C GLU A 585 -51.93 4.97 -4.54
N ASN A 586 -52.06 6.30 -4.58
CA ASN A 586 -52.82 7.03 -5.60
C ASN A 586 -51.96 7.52 -6.78
N SER A 587 -50.67 7.16 -6.83
CA SER A 587 -49.78 7.57 -7.92
C SER A 587 -50.02 6.73 -9.18
N PRO A 588 -50.11 7.33 -10.40
CA PRO A 588 -50.33 6.60 -11.66
C PRO A 588 -49.21 5.60 -12.02
N VAL A 589 -48.11 5.62 -11.28
CA VAL A 589 -46.91 4.80 -11.52
C VAL A 589 -47.19 3.30 -11.38
N ARG A 590 -48.26 2.90 -10.65
CA ARG A 590 -48.59 1.48 -10.49
C ARG A 590 -49.10 0.81 -11.77
N HIS A 591 -49.78 1.54 -12.65
CA HIS A 591 -50.29 0.95 -13.91
C HIS A 591 -49.20 0.57 -14.92
N LYS A 592 -47.95 0.97 -14.70
CA LYS A 592 -46.79 0.50 -15.50
C LYS A 592 -45.97 -0.60 -14.82
N MET A 593 -46.24 -0.92 -13.54
CA MET A 593 -45.51 -1.96 -12.79
C MET A 593 -46.26 -3.31 -12.72
N ASP A 594 -47.44 -3.46 -13.33
CA ASP A 594 -48.16 -4.73 -13.39
C ASP A 594 -47.62 -5.73 -14.44
N LYS A 595 -46.46 -5.46 -15.05
CA LYS A 595 -45.75 -6.42 -15.91
C LYS A 595 -44.32 -6.65 -15.43
N GLY A 596 -44.19 -7.34 -14.28
CA GLY A 596 -42.99 -8.08 -13.94
C GLY A 596 -42.46 -7.86 -12.51
N PHE A 597 -42.53 -8.94 -11.72
CA PHE A 597 -41.90 -9.19 -10.41
C PHE A 597 -42.70 -8.82 -9.15
N PHE A 598 -43.32 -9.86 -8.59
CA PHE A 598 -43.83 -9.94 -7.22
C PHE A 598 -42.69 -9.87 -6.19
N PHE A 599 -42.83 -9.00 -5.18
CA PHE A 599 -42.27 -9.23 -3.84
C PHE A 599 -43.40 -9.08 -2.81
N THR A 600 -43.63 -10.12 -2.02
CA THR A 600 -44.70 -10.20 -1.03
C THR A 600 -44.40 -9.37 0.23
N ASN A 601 -45.48 -8.89 0.85
CA ASN A 601 -45.57 -7.80 1.83
C ASN A 601 -44.96 -8.07 3.24
N THR A 602 -44.10 -9.09 3.39
CA THR A 602 -43.69 -9.59 4.73
C THR A 602 -42.29 -9.13 5.16
N LYS A 603 -41.48 -8.50 4.30
CA LYS A 603 -40.08 -8.12 4.62
C LYS A 603 -39.86 -6.66 5.05
N ILE A 604 -40.84 -5.76 4.85
CA ILE A 604 -40.70 -4.33 5.22
C ILE A 604 -40.75 -4.12 6.75
N THR A 605 -41.42 -4.99 7.49
CA THR A 605 -41.54 -4.89 8.96
C THR A 605 -40.23 -5.19 9.68
N LYS A 606 -39.30 -5.95 9.08
CA LYS A 606 -38.00 -6.29 9.69
C LYS A 606 -36.97 -5.16 9.58
N LEU A 607 -37.04 -4.32 8.53
CA LEU A 607 -36.12 -3.19 8.33
C LEU A 607 -36.38 -2.02 9.29
N LYS A 608 -37.59 -1.88 9.84
CA LYS A 608 -37.94 -0.78 10.76
C LYS A 608 -37.31 -0.89 12.15
N LYS A 609 -36.89 -2.08 12.61
CA LYS A 609 -36.19 -2.20 13.90
C LYS A 609 -34.72 -1.77 13.84
N GLN A 610 -34.11 -1.73 12.66
CA GLN A 610 -32.66 -1.54 12.54
C GLN A 610 -32.25 -0.07 12.36
N ASN A 611 -33.13 0.78 11.82
CA ASN A 611 -32.85 2.21 11.61
C ASN A 611 -33.12 3.11 12.82
N ILE A 612 -33.69 2.59 13.92
CA ILE A 612 -33.87 3.37 15.16
C ILE A 612 -32.55 3.44 15.98
N LEU A 613 -31.51 2.69 15.60
CA LEU A 613 -30.24 2.63 16.33
C LEU A 613 -29.18 3.69 15.93
N ASN A 614 -29.44 4.56 14.94
CA ASN A 614 -28.44 5.52 14.44
C ASN A 614 -28.59 6.97 14.94
N GLY A 615 -29.32 7.23 16.03
CA GLY A 615 -29.15 8.46 16.81
C GLY A 615 -29.61 9.79 16.18
N TRP A 616 -30.46 9.77 15.15
CA TRP A 616 -31.10 10.98 14.60
C TRP A 616 -32.60 10.97 14.87
N ARG A 617 -33.14 12.09 15.38
CA ARG A 617 -34.59 12.36 15.45
C ARG A 617 -34.94 13.56 14.56
N VAL A 618 -36.11 13.51 13.93
CA VAL A 618 -36.74 14.68 13.31
C VAL A 618 -37.27 15.56 14.43
N ALA A 619 -36.65 16.73 14.64
CA ALA A 619 -37.00 17.61 15.76
C ALA A 619 -38.18 18.52 15.41
N LYS A 620 -38.28 19.00 14.16
CA LYS A 620 -39.38 19.90 13.75
C LYS A 620 -39.54 19.95 12.22
N VAL A 621 -40.78 19.92 11.74
CA VAL A 621 -41.15 20.24 10.36
C VAL A 621 -42.08 21.45 10.40
N THR A 622 -41.79 22.49 9.62
CA THR A 622 -42.65 23.68 9.49
C THR A 622 -42.87 23.99 8.01
N LYS A 623 -43.82 24.90 7.71
CA LYS A 623 -44.14 25.33 6.34
C LYS A 623 -42.93 25.83 5.51
N SER A 624 -41.79 26.15 6.15
CA SER A 624 -40.57 26.65 5.50
C SER A 624 -39.38 25.68 5.51
N GLY A 625 -39.49 24.46 6.06
CA GLY A 625 -38.41 23.45 5.99
C GLY A 625 -38.31 22.49 7.18
N ILE A 626 -37.37 21.52 7.06
CA ILE A 626 -37.11 20.41 8.01
C ILE A 626 -35.85 20.72 8.83
N PHE A 627 -35.92 20.58 10.16
CA PHE A 627 -34.79 20.70 11.08
C PHE A 627 -34.48 19.36 11.78
N LEU A 628 -33.21 18.93 11.74
CA LEU A 628 -32.68 17.71 12.37
C LEU A 628 -31.73 18.08 13.51
N GLU A 629 -31.78 17.33 14.62
CA GLU A 629 -30.94 17.53 15.80
C GLU A 629 -30.23 16.22 16.19
N ARG A 630 -28.99 16.30 16.68
CA ARG A 630 -28.11 15.15 16.99
C ARG A 630 -27.77 15.15 18.49
N GLU A 631 -28.10 14.08 19.23
CA GLU A 631 -27.64 13.92 20.62
C GLU A 631 -26.18 13.42 20.66
N LEU A 632 -25.35 14.10 21.46
CA LEU A 632 -24.05 13.63 21.92
C LEU A 632 -24.28 12.88 23.24
N ILE A 633 -24.20 11.55 23.23
CA ILE A 633 -24.23 10.76 24.47
C ILE A 633 -22.79 10.67 25.02
N TYR A 634 -22.52 11.43 26.08
CA TYR A 634 -21.46 11.16 27.05
C TYR A 634 -21.95 10.05 27.99
N ASN A 635 -21.27 8.92 28.06
CA ASN A 635 -21.52 7.93 29.10
C ASN A 635 -20.46 8.06 30.20
N MET A 636 -20.85 8.69 31.31
CA MET A 636 -20.30 8.38 32.64
C MET A 636 -21.20 7.32 33.29
N THR A 637 -20.65 6.12 33.48
CA THR A 637 -20.70 5.27 34.69
C THR A 637 -20.08 3.92 34.36
#